data_AF-A0A964AHB1-F1
#
_entry.id   AF-A0A964AHB1-F1
#
_cell.length_a   1.000
_cell.length_b   1.000
_cell.length_c   1.000
_cell.angle_alpha   90.00
_cell.angle_beta   90.00
_cell.angle_gamma   90.00
#
_symmetry.space_group_name_H-M   'P 1'
#
loop_
_entity.id
_entity.type
_entity.pdbx_description
1 polymer ?
#
loop_
_entity_poly.entity_id
_entity_poly.type
_entity_poly.pdbx_seq_one_letter_code
_entity_poly.pdbx_strand_id
1 'polypeptide(L)'
;MSGRIVAGVLAPHPPHLVYAENPPQNEPSAECGWEELRWGYERLRASLARDDFDVIVVHTPHWKTVVGTHFLGLPHFASKSVDPIFPNLFRFTYDLNVDVDLSRAIAEEASEAGLVTRMMTNPDFRVDYGTITACHLTHPAWDKPIVVISSNRAYFYFSSEVGDQEMLTLGAATRRAIEKSGKRALLLASNSLSHRHFTEEPDPPEDMSNEHVYNHNQYLWDMHVLQLMREGKTRQLIDEMPDFIEHAISECNDGSLTWLIGALDFPTWPATVHAYGSVIGTGNAIVEWRPPQEA
;
A
#
# COMPACT_ATOMS: atom_id res chain seq x y z
N MET A 1 17.83 -14.24 -15.90
CA MET A 1 16.95 -13.28 -16.60
C MET A 1 16.93 -12.02 -15.77
N SER A 2 16.77 -10.83 -16.38
CA SER A 2 16.57 -9.60 -15.59
C SER A 2 15.28 -9.70 -14.79
N GLY A 3 15.29 -9.21 -13.55
CA GLY A 3 14.06 -9.08 -12.78
C GLY A 3 13.15 -8.02 -13.38
N ARG A 4 11.88 -8.06 -13.00
CA ARG A 4 10.87 -7.13 -13.50
C ARG A 4 9.77 -6.89 -12.48
N ILE A 5 9.16 -5.71 -12.54
CA ILE A 5 7.93 -5.42 -11.82
C ILE A 5 6.76 -5.97 -12.66
N VAL A 6 5.96 -6.89 -12.12
CA VAL A 6 4.82 -7.48 -12.86
C VAL A 6 3.63 -6.54 -12.91
N ALA A 7 3.38 -5.86 -11.80
CA ALA A 7 2.34 -4.86 -11.63
C ALA A 7 2.69 -3.99 -10.42
N GLY A 8 2.24 -2.74 -10.47
CA GLY A 8 2.19 -1.85 -9.33
C GLY A 8 0.74 -1.60 -8.92
N VAL A 9 0.45 -1.63 -7.63
CA VAL A 9 -0.91 -1.57 -7.12
C VAL A 9 -1.03 -0.52 -6.02
N LEU A 10 -2.02 0.38 -6.15
CA LEU A 10 -2.56 1.12 -5.02
C LEU A 10 -3.50 0.18 -4.25
N ALA A 11 -3.05 -0.27 -3.08
CA ALA A 11 -3.69 -1.32 -2.28
C ALA A 11 -4.04 -0.76 -0.89
N PRO A 12 -5.16 -0.03 -0.74
CA PRO A 12 -5.56 0.55 0.54
C PRO A 12 -5.77 -0.54 1.59
N HIS A 13 -5.46 -0.23 2.86
CA HIS A 13 -5.49 -1.17 3.97
C HIS A 13 -6.63 -0.99 5.00
N PRO A 14 -7.88 -0.66 4.64
CA PRO A 14 -8.94 -0.54 5.62
C PRO A 14 -9.24 -1.91 6.26
N PRO A 15 -9.09 -2.07 7.59
CA PRO A 15 -9.33 -3.35 8.29
C PRO A 15 -10.77 -3.85 8.13
N HIS A 16 -11.70 -2.93 7.92
CA HIS A 16 -13.13 -3.16 7.64
C HIS A 16 -13.36 -4.17 6.51
N LEU A 17 -12.52 -4.15 5.46
CA LEU A 17 -12.69 -5.07 4.33
C LEU A 17 -12.33 -6.51 4.73
N VAL A 18 -11.31 -6.68 5.56
CA VAL A 18 -10.91 -7.99 6.10
C VAL A 18 -11.95 -8.49 7.11
N TYR A 19 -12.45 -7.60 7.97
CA TYR A 19 -13.57 -7.89 8.86
C TYR A 19 -14.78 -8.45 8.08
N ALA A 20 -15.17 -7.75 7.02
CA ALA A 20 -16.33 -8.12 6.22
C ALA A 20 -16.12 -9.39 5.36
N GLU A 21 -14.87 -9.76 5.06
CA GLU A 21 -14.52 -11.04 4.38
C GLU A 21 -14.59 -12.27 5.30
N ASN A 22 -14.61 -12.10 6.63
CA ASN A 22 -14.62 -13.21 7.60
C ASN A 22 -13.55 -14.30 7.36
N PRO A 23 -12.26 -13.96 7.10
CA PRO A 23 -11.24 -14.97 6.90
C PRO A 23 -10.93 -15.71 8.21
N PRO A 24 -10.52 -16.98 8.16
CA PRO A 24 -10.29 -17.79 9.37
C PRO A 24 -9.17 -17.24 10.28
N GLN A 25 -8.30 -16.39 9.75
CA GLN A 25 -7.22 -15.74 10.49
C GLN A 25 -7.70 -14.56 11.35
N ASN A 26 -8.83 -13.92 11.00
CA ASN A 26 -9.37 -12.78 11.72
C ASN A 26 -10.41 -13.26 12.75
N GLU A 27 -10.20 -12.91 14.02
CA GLU A 27 -11.08 -13.36 15.12
C GLU A 27 -12.52 -12.80 15.09
N PRO A 28 -12.76 -11.51 14.81
CA PRO A 28 -14.11 -10.95 14.75
C PRO A 28 -14.82 -11.35 13.47
N SER A 29 -16.15 -11.41 13.53
CA SER A 29 -16.99 -11.73 12.39
C SER A 29 -18.01 -10.65 12.09
N ALA A 30 -18.16 -10.31 10.82
CA ALA A 30 -19.16 -9.39 10.28
C ALA A 30 -20.34 -10.13 9.65
N GLU A 31 -21.47 -9.45 9.49
CA GLU A 31 -22.60 -9.92 8.68
C GLU A 31 -22.40 -9.64 7.17
N CYS A 32 -21.85 -8.47 6.83
CA CYS A 32 -21.62 -8.01 5.46
C CYS A 32 -20.66 -6.79 5.44
N GLY A 33 -20.63 -6.01 4.36
CA GLY A 33 -20.08 -4.66 4.34
C GLY A 33 -19.05 -4.43 3.25
N TRP A 34 -19.03 -3.19 2.76
CA TRP A 34 -18.06 -2.63 1.79
C TRP A 34 -17.85 -3.50 0.54
N GLU A 35 -18.92 -4.09 0.01
CA GLU A 35 -18.89 -5.00 -1.13
C GLU A 35 -18.26 -4.36 -2.37
N GLU A 36 -18.52 -3.08 -2.63
CA GLU A 36 -17.93 -2.32 -3.75
C GLU A 36 -16.39 -2.42 -3.77
N LEU A 37 -15.76 -2.18 -2.62
CA LEU A 37 -14.30 -2.24 -2.45
C LEU A 37 -13.79 -3.68 -2.42
N ARG A 38 -14.50 -4.61 -1.75
CA ARG A 38 -14.14 -6.04 -1.74
C ARG A 38 -14.19 -6.64 -3.14
N TRP A 39 -15.23 -6.35 -3.91
CA TRP A 39 -15.31 -6.74 -5.32
C TRP A 39 -14.23 -6.07 -6.17
N GLY A 40 -13.76 -4.88 -5.80
CA GLY A 40 -12.56 -4.27 -6.37
C GLY A 40 -11.31 -5.12 -6.14
N TYR A 41 -11.11 -5.60 -4.92
CA TYR A 41 -10.04 -6.55 -4.61
C TYR A 41 -10.20 -7.90 -5.31
N GLU A 42 -11.42 -8.42 -5.47
CA GLU A 42 -11.68 -9.61 -6.28
C GLU A 42 -11.27 -9.40 -7.76
N ARG A 43 -11.60 -8.25 -8.34
CA ARG A 43 -11.17 -7.89 -9.71
C ARG A 43 -9.64 -7.79 -9.82
N LEU A 44 -8.99 -7.20 -8.82
CA LEU A 44 -7.53 -7.15 -8.74
C LEU A 44 -6.94 -8.57 -8.65
N ARG A 45 -7.41 -9.41 -7.72
CA ARG A 45 -6.97 -10.80 -7.54
C ARG A 45 -7.11 -11.58 -8.87
N ALA A 46 -8.23 -11.43 -9.56
CA ALA A 46 -8.47 -12.07 -10.86
C ALA A 46 -7.56 -11.53 -11.99
N SER A 47 -7.17 -10.25 -11.93
CA SER A 47 -6.16 -9.67 -12.81
C SER A 47 -4.78 -10.28 -12.54
N LEU A 48 -4.37 -10.29 -11.28
CA LEU A 48 -3.04 -10.78 -10.84
C LEU A 48 -2.86 -12.29 -11.06
N ALA A 49 -3.93 -13.09 -10.98
CA ALA A 49 -3.88 -14.53 -11.22
C ALA A 49 -3.41 -14.94 -12.64
N ARG A 50 -3.34 -13.97 -13.56
CA ARG A 50 -2.83 -14.16 -14.93
C ARG A 50 -1.31 -14.10 -15.01
N ASP A 51 -0.66 -13.53 -14.00
CA ASP A 51 0.79 -13.46 -13.90
C ASP A 51 1.28 -14.34 -12.77
N ASP A 52 2.54 -14.75 -12.87
CA ASP A 52 3.25 -15.36 -11.77
C ASP A 52 4.35 -14.40 -11.31
N PHE A 53 4.41 -14.19 -10.01
CA PHE A 53 5.36 -13.33 -9.32
C PHE A 53 6.01 -14.09 -8.16
N ASP A 54 7.24 -13.72 -7.86
CA ASP A 54 8.09 -14.41 -6.89
C ASP A 54 7.99 -13.80 -5.49
N VAL A 55 7.64 -12.51 -5.41
CA VAL A 55 7.68 -11.71 -4.18
C VAL A 55 6.70 -10.54 -4.25
N ILE A 56 6.14 -10.17 -3.09
CA ILE A 56 5.34 -8.96 -2.91
C ILE A 56 6.19 -7.92 -2.17
N VAL A 57 6.38 -6.73 -2.72
CA VAL A 57 7.05 -5.63 -2.04
C VAL A 57 5.98 -4.62 -1.62
N VAL A 58 5.88 -4.34 -0.32
CA VAL A 58 4.86 -3.44 0.24
C VAL A 58 5.52 -2.29 0.98
N HIS A 59 5.10 -1.07 0.67
CA HIS A 59 5.38 0.11 1.47
C HIS A 59 4.15 0.43 2.32
N THR A 60 4.33 0.59 3.63
CA THR A 60 3.23 0.77 4.61
C THR A 60 3.34 2.10 5.37
N PRO A 61 2.22 2.81 5.60
CA PRO A 61 2.22 4.00 6.44
C PRO A 61 2.25 3.66 7.92
N HIS A 62 1.90 2.44 8.33
CA HIS A 62 1.71 2.09 9.74
C HIS A 62 2.96 1.53 10.42
N TRP A 63 4.04 1.31 9.67
CA TRP A 63 5.38 1.18 10.23
C TRP A 63 6.15 2.50 10.09
N LYS A 64 5.91 3.42 11.02
CA LYS A 64 6.48 4.77 11.01
C LYS A 64 7.90 4.78 11.57
N THR A 65 8.86 5.34 10.84
CA THR A 65 10.27 5.44 11.26
C THR A 65 10.79 6.87 11.19
N VAL A 66 11.62 7.25 12.17
CA VAL A 66 12.23 8.57 12.23
C VAL A 66 13.62 8.57 11.58
N VAL A 67 14.45 7.56 11.89
CA VAL A 67 15.84 7.48 11.43
C VAL A 67 15.93 6.63 10.16
N GLY A 68 15.61 7.23 9.02
CA GLY A 68 15.68 6.58 7.72
C GLY A 68 14.59 5.52 7.48
N THR A 69 14.76 4.75 6.41
CA THR A 69 13.83 3.73 5.93
C THR A 69 14.25 2.34 6.37
N HIS A 70 13.32 1.58 6.94
CA HIS A 70 13.58 0.26 7.49
C HIS A 70 12.97 -0.84 6.62
N PHE A 71 13.60 -2.01 6.67
CA PHE A 71 13.19 -3.21 5.94
C PHE A 71 13.16 -4.40 6.88
N LEU A 72 12.21 -5.32 6.74
CA LEU A 72 12.26 -6.58 7.50
C LEU A 72 13.50 -7.39 7.10
N GLY A 73 14.25 -7.84 8.10
CA GLY A 73 15.57 -8.46 7.94
C GLY A 73 15.71 -9.87 8.49
N LEU A 74 14.61 -10.52 8.88
CA LEU A 74 14.57 -11.93 9.28
C LEU A 74 13.68 -12.73 8.32
N PRO A 75 13.95 -14.04 8.10
CA PRO A 75 13.26 -14.82 7.08
C PRO A 75 11.78 -15.10 7.36
N HIS A 76 11.35 -14.98 8.62
CA HIS A 76 10.03 -15.40 9.06
C HIS A 76 9.51 -14.51 10.20
N PHE A 77 8.22 -14.19 10.15
CA PHE A 77 7.50 -13.51 11.21
C PHE A 77 6.12 -14.16 11.39
N ALA A 78 5.76 -14.44 12.64
CA ALA A 78 4.42 -14.88 13.00
C ALA A 78 3.98 -14.20 14.29
N SER A 79 2.75 -13.68 14.31
CA SER A 79 2.19 -13.02 15.48
C SER A 79 0.67 -12.81 15.34
N LYS A 80 0.10 -12.10 16.30
CA LYS A 80 -1.27 -11.58 16.24
C LYS A 80 -1.24 -10.07 16.05
N SER A 81 -1.68 -9.62 14.88
CA SER A 81 -1.87 -8.21 14.55
C SER A 81 -3.23 -7.75 15.04
N VAL A 82 -3.26 -6.73 15.89
CA VAL A 82 -4.49 -6.12 16.38
C VAL A 82 -4.45 -4.66 15.98
N ASP A 83 -5.47 -4.21 15.25
CA ASP A 83 -5.59 -2.81 14.88
C ASP A 83 -5.83 -1.98 16.17
N PRO A 84 -5.01 -0.96 16.45
CA PRO A 84 -5.14 -0.17 17.67
C PRO A 84 -6.36 0.75 17.68
N ILE A 85 -6.91 1.09 16.50
CA ILE A 85 -8.08 1.95 16.34
C ILE A 85 -9.36 1.10 16.22
N PHE A 86 -9.29 -0.01 15.48
CA PHE A 86 -10.42 -0.90 15.20
C PHE A 86 -10.21 -2.33 15.76
N PRO A 87 -9.92 -2.52 17.07
CA PRO A 87 -9.68 -3.84 17.64
C PRO A 87 -10.93 -4.74 17.63
N ASN A 88 -12.13 -4.13 17.59
CA ASN A 88 -13.40 -4.82 17.40
C ASN A 88 -13.48 -5.50 16.02
N LEU A 89 -12.84 -4.94 14.98
CA LEU A 89 -12.92 -5.42 13.60
C LEU A 89 -11.73 -6.28 13.17
N PHE A 90 -10.52 -5.98 13.68
CA PHE A 90 -9.28 -6.61 13.18
C PHE A 90 -8.37 -7.13 14.30
N ARG A 91 -8.35 -8.46 14.41
CA ARG A 91 -7.49 -9.25 15.30
C ARG A 91 -6.99 -10.47 14.51
N PHE A 92 -6.02 -10.22 13.63
CA PHE A 92 -5.57 -11.14 12.61
C PHE A 92 -4.32 -11.92 13.04
N THR A 93 -4.38 -13.25 13.01
CA THR A 93 -3.20 -14.10 13.25
C THR A 93 -2.48 -14.35 11.92
N TYR A 94 -1.23 -13.93 11.79
CA TYR A 94 -0.44 -14.07 10.57
C TYR A 94 0.78 -14.96 10.79
N ASP A 95 1.21 -15.58 9.68
CA ASP A 95 2.41 -16.38 9.54
C ASP A 95 2.95 -16.08 8.12
N LEU A 96 4.10 -15.41 8.03
CA LEU A 96 4.62 -14.91 6.75
C LEU A 96 6.12 -15.10 6.61
N ASN A 97 6.55 -15.27 5.37
CA ASN A 97 7.96 -15.36 4.98
C ASN A 97 8.42 -14.04 4.38
N VAL A 98 9.69 -13.69 4.59
CA VAL A 98 10.30 -12.47 4.05
C VAL A 98 11.40 -12.81 3.06
N ASP A 99 11.42 -12.12 1.94
CA ASP A 99 12.52 -12.17 0.98
C ASP A 99 13.68 -11.30 1.47
N VAL A 100 14.43 -11.81 2.44
CA VAL A 100 15.50 -11.05 3.13
C VAL A 100 16.57 -10.57 2.15
N ASP A 101 16.87 -11.36 1.12
CA ASP A 101 17.87 -10.98 0.11
C ASP A 101 17.41 -9.80 -0.73
N LEU A 102 16.14 -9.78 -1.17
CA LEU A 102 15.60 -8.60 -1.85
C LEU A 102 15.45 -7.40 -0.90
N SER A 103 15.00 -7.60 0.35
CA SER A 103 14.96 -6.53 1.37
C SER A 103 16.34 -5.86 1.54
N ARG A 104 17.40 -6.68 1.67
CA ARG A 104 18.77 -6.19 1.80
C ARG A 104 19.24 -5.47 0.54
N ALA A 105 18.97 -6.02 -0.64
CA ALA A 105 19.35 -5.40 -1.91
C ALA A 105 18.69 -4.02 -2.09
N ILE A 106 17.40 -3.87 -1.74
CA ILE A 106 16.72 -2.57 -1.80
C ILE A 106 17.33 -1.60 -0.80
N ALA A 107 17.61 -2.04 0.42
CA ALA A 107 18.25 -1.22 1.45
C ALA A 107 19.63 -0.72 1.02
N GLU A 108 20.44 -1.57 0.38
CA GLU A 108 21.76 -1.25 -0.16
C GLU A 108 21.66 -0.23 -1.31
N GLU A 109 20.81 -0.48 -2.32
CA GLU A 109 20.57 0.46 -3.43
C GLU A 109 20.11 1.84 -2.97
N ALA A 110 19.25 1.87 -1.94
CA ALA A 110 18.74 3.11 -1.36
C ALA A 110 19.84 3.85 -0.57
N SER A 111 20.70 3.11 0.15
CA SER A 111 21.84 3.70 0.84
C SER A 111 22.94 4.21 -0.09
N GLU A 112 23.22 3.51 -1.18
CA GLU A 112 24.11 4.01 -2.25
C GLU A 112 23.55 5.29 -2.90
N ALA A 113 22.23 5.42 -2.97
CA ALA A 113 21.55 6.62 -3.43
C ALA A 113 21.43 7.74 -2.37
N GLY A 114 22.03 7.57 -1.19
CA GLY A 114 22.10 8.59 -0.14
C GLY A 114 21.03 8.52 0.94
N LEU A 115 20.12 7.53 0.90
CA LEU A 115 19.12 7.35 1.96
C LEU A 115 19.69 6.59 3.16
N VAL A 116 19.29 7.00 4.36
CA VAL A 116 19.59 6.21 5.56
C VAL A 116 18.69 4.99 5.58
N THR A 117 19.26 3.78 5.60
CA THR A 117 18.47 2.55 5.71
C THR A 117 18.88 1.68 6.90
N ARG A 118 17.94 0.83 7.34
CA ARG A 118 18.14 -0.13 8.45
C ARG A 118 17.41 -1.44 8.18
N MET A 119 18.06 -2.54 8.55
CA MET A 119 17.42 -3.86 8.60
C MET A 119 16.84 -4.10 9.99
N MET A 120 15.54 -4.41 10.07
CA MET A 120 14.86 -4.80 11.29
C MET A 120 15.16 -6.29 11.55
N THR A 121 15.95 -6.56 12.58
CA THR A 121 16.47 -7.91 12.90
C THR A 121 16.04 -8.40 14.29
N ASN A 122 15.05 -7.75 14.90
CA ASN A 122 14.47 -8.21 16.16
C ASN A 122 13.45 -9.33 15.87
N PRO A 123 13.64 -10.56 16.39
CA PRO A 123 12.70 -11.67 16.17
C PRO A 123 11.32 -11.44 16.81
N ASP A 124 11.23 -10.57 17.80
CA ASP A 124 9.98 -10.25 18.49
C ASP A 124 9.21 -9.08 17.84
N PHE A 125 9.69 -8.57 16.70
CA PHE A 125 9.01 -7.50 15.99
C PHE A 125 7.68 -7.99 15.43
N ARG A 126 6.62 -7.27 15.77
CA ARG A 126 5.29 -7.48 15.21
C ARG A 126 5.11 -6.59 13.99
N VAL A 127 4.98 -7.20 12.81
CA VAL A 127 4.59 -6.53 11.56
C VAL A 127 3.29 -5.74 11.76
N ASP A 128 3.24 -4.53 11.23
CA ASP A 128 2.14 -3.59 11.39
C ASP A 128 0.85 -4.08 10.71
N TYR A 129 -0.29 -3.62 11.19
CA TYR A 129 -1.60 -4.04 10.67
C TYR A 129 -1.84 -3.61 9.22
N GLY A 130 -1.30 -2.47 8.78
CA GLY A 130 -1.44 -1.97 7.41
C GLY A 130 -0.85 -2.92 6.38
N THR A 131 0.38 -3.37 6.64
CA THR A 131 1.06 -4.41 5.87
C THR A 131 0.21 -5.67 5.79
N ILE A 132 -0.26 -6.19 6.94
CA ILE A 132 -1.06 -7.43 6.97
C ILE A 132 -2.35 -7.27 6.17
N THR A 133 -3.06 -6.15 6.34
CA THR A 133 -4.32 -5.89 5.65
C THR A 133 -4.13 -5.77 4.13
N ALA A 134 -3.20 -4.95 3.65
CA ALA A 134 -2.97 -4.81 2.21
C ALA A 134 -2.49 -6.12 1.57
N CYS A 135 -1.57 -6.84 2.21
CA CYS A 135 -1.11 -8.13 1.70
C CYS A 135 -2.26 -9.17 1.67
N HIS A 136 -3.09 -9.24 2.71
CA HIS A 136 -4.22 -10.17 2.75
C HIS A 136 -5.29 -9.84 1.70
N LEU A 137 -5.65 -8.56 1.57
CA LEU A 137 -6.64 -8.13 0.59
C LEU A 137 -6.14 -8.35 -0.85
N THR A 138 -4.85 -8.17 -1.12
CA THR A 138 -4.30 -8.46 -2.46
C THR A 138 -4.07 -9.95 -2.71
N HIS A 139 -3.55 -10.68 -1.73
CA HIS A 139 -3.09 -12.06 -1.91
C HIS A 139 -3.33 -12.92 -0.65
N PRO A 140 -4.58 -13.37 -0.41
CA PRO A 140 -4.95 -14.04 0.83
C PRO A 140 -4.36 -15.46 0.99
N ALA A 141 -3.72 -16.00 -0.05
CA ALA A 141 -3.08 -17.31 -0.02
C ALA A 141 -1.81 -17.35 0.85
N TRP A 142 -1.15 -16.20 1.07
CA TRP A 142 0.08 -16.08 1.88
C TRP A 142 1.20 -17.07 1.47
N ASP A 143 1.21 -17.53 0.21
CA ASP A 143 2.19 -18.50 -0.32
C ASP A 143 3.39 -17.84 -1.04
N LYS A 144 3.47 -16.51 -1.00
CA LYS A 144 4.58 -15.72 -1.56
C LYS A 144 5.33 -15.00 -0.43
N PRO A 145 6.67 -14.95 -0.46
CA PRO A 145 7.42 -14.13 0.46
C PRO A 145 7.14 -12.64 0.22
N ILE A 146 7.33 -11.83 1.26
CA ILE A 146 7.14 -10.38 1.18
C ILE A 146 8.42 -9.60 1.47
N VAL A 147 8.52 -8.39 0.96
CA VAL A 147 9.45 -7.35 1.43
C VAL A 147 8.59 -6.23 1.99
N VAL A 148 8.84 -5.83 3.23
CA VAL A 148 8.10 -4.75 3.89
C VAL A 148 9.03 -3.57 4.08
N ILE A 149 8.56 -2.40 3.65
CA ILE A 149 9.28 -1.13 3.68
C ILE A 149 8.53 -0.18 4.62
N SER A 150 9.23 0.38 5.60
CA SER A 150 8.67 1.34 6.54
C SER A 150 8.44 2.71 5.89
N SER A 151 7.49 3.48 6.43
CA SER A 151 7.32 4.89 6.06
C SER A 151 8.25 5.78 6.90
N ASN A 152 9.27 6.34 6.25
CA ASN A 152 10.05 7.41 6.86
C ASN A 152 9.21 8.69 6.99
N ARG A 153 9.34 9.38 8.11
CA ARG A 153 8.52 10.54 8.46
C ARG A 153 8.94 11.86 7.80
N ALA A 154 9.63 11.82 6.65
CA ALA A 154 10.15 13.00 5.94
C ALA A 154 9.08 14.06 5.63
N TYR A 155 7.92 13.65 5.10
CA TYR A 155 6.77 14.55 4.83
C TYR A 155 6.29 15.32 6.07
N PHE A 156 6.45 14.74 7.26
CA PHE A 156 5.92 15.30 8.50
C PHE A 156 6.94 16.14 9.28
N TYR A 157 8.23 15.81 9.16
CA TYR A 157 9.30 16.54 9.85
C TYR A 157 9.94 17.62 8.99
N PHE A 158 9.79 17.54 7.66
CA PHE A 158 10.37 18.50 6.72
C PHE A 158 9.27 19.13 5.86
N SER A 159 9.08 18.66 4.64
CA SER A 159 8.07 19.15 3.70
C SER A 159 7.68 18.06 2.70
N SER A 160 6.61 18.30 1.93
CA SER A 160 6.18 17.40 0.87
C SER A 160 7.27 17.18 -0.17
N GLU A 161 8.05 18.21 -0.52
CA GLU A 161 9.14 18.11 -1.50
C GLU A 161 10.28 17.19 -1.01
N VAL A 162 10.64 17.27 0.27
CA VAL A 162 11.64 16.36 0.86
C VAL A 162 11.10 14.93 0.89
N GLY A 163 9.84 14.77 1.30
CA GLY A 163 9.15 13.48 1.29
C GLY A 163 9.14 12.84 -0.10
N ASP A 164 8.71 13.60 -1.12
CA ASP A 164 8.65 13.12 -2.49
C ASP A 164 10.05 12.78 -3.03
N GLN A 165 11.05 13.62 -2.76
CA GLN A 165 12.43 13.35 -3.17
C GLN A 165 12.95 12.03 -2.56
N GLU A 166 12.73 11.78 -1.27
CA GLU A 166 13.16 10.53 -0.64
C GLU A 166 12.39 9.32 -1.19
N MET A 167 11.08 9.42 -1.36
CA MET A 167 10.26 8.31 -1.86
C MET A 167 10.51 7.99 -3.32
N LEU A 168 10.74 8.99 -4.17
CA LEU A 168 11.18 8.78 -5.56
C LEU A 168 12.56 8.12 -5.62
N THR A 169 13.49 8.54 -4.75
CA THR A 169 14.82 7.92 -4.63
C THR A 169 14.71 6.46 -4.20
N LEU A 170 13.87 6.18 -3.21
CA LEU A 170 13.57 4.83 -2.72
C LEU A 170 12.89 3.96 -3.78
N GLY A 171 11.95 4.52 -4.55
CA GLY A 171 11.29 3.83 -5.67
C GLY A 171 12.29 3.42 -6.75
N ALA A 172 13.16 4.35 -7.17
CA ALA A 172 14.21 4.06 -8.14
C ALA A 172 15.21 3.01 -7.63
N ALA A 173 15.59 3.05 -6.35
CA ALA A 173 16.42 2.03 -5.71
C ALA A 173 15.72 0.65 -5.67
N THR A 174 14.43 0.63 -5.35
CA THR A 174 13.60 -0.58 -5.35
C THR A 174 13.59 -1.24 -6.73
N ARG A 175 13.38 -0.44 -7.79
CA ARG A 175 13.42 -0.91 -9.17
C ARG A 175 14.76 -1.55 -9.52
N ARG A 176 15.88 -0.88 -9.26
CA ARG A 176 17.23 -1.40 -9.54
C ARG A 176 17.50 -2.72 -8.82
N ALA A 177 17.12 -2.82 -7.55
CA ALA A 177 17.27 -4.05 -6.78
C ALA A 177 16.47 -5.21 -7.40
N ILE A 178 15.22 -4.95 -7.81
CA ILE A 178 14.38 -5.95 -8.48
C ILE A 178 15.04 -6.41 -9.79
N GLU A 179 15.44 -5.48 -10.66
CA GLU A 179 16.11 -5.79 -11.93
C GLU A 179 17.36 -6.65 -11.73
N LYS A 180 18.22 -6.28 -10.77
CA LYS A 180 19.44 -7.04 -10.40
C LYS A 180 19.15 -8.41 -9.80
N SER A 181 18.06 -8.55 -9.04
CA SER A 181 17.72 -9.80 -8.35
C SER A 181 17.23 -10.91 -9.28
N GLY A 182 16.76 -10.57 -10.49
CA GLY A 182 16.13 -11.54 -11.37
C GLY A 182 14.67 -11.90 -11.01
N LYS A 183 14.11 -11.33 -9.94
CA LYS A 183 12.77 -11.65 -9.43
C LYS A 183 11.66 -10.91 -10.19
N ARG A 184 10.49 -11.53 -10.25
CA ARG A 184 9.23 -10.93 -10.68
C ARG A 184 8.51 -10.38 -9.45
N ALA A 185 8.47 -9.07 -9.30
CA ALA A 185 7.93 -8.44 -8.09
C ALA A 185 6.57 -7.79 -8.33
N LEU A 186 5.63 -8.02 -7.41
CA LEU A 186 4.39 -7.25 -7.29
C LEU A 186 4.62 -6.11 -6.29
N LEU A 187 4.35 -4.86 -6.66
CA LEU A 187 4.51 -3.71 -5.75
C LEU A 187 3.16 -3.26 -5.19
N LEU A 188 3.08 -3.07 -3.87
CA LEU A 188 1.88 -2.58 -3.17
C LEU A 188 2.19 -1.25 -2.49
N ALA A 189 1.60 -0.16 -3.00
CA ALA A 189 1.46 1.08 -2.26
C ALA A 189 0.29 0.94 -1.30
N SER A 190 0.58 0.68 -0.03
CA SER A 190 -0.43 0.61 1.01
C SER A 190 -0.86 2.02 1.39
N ASN A 191 -2.03 2.45 0.95
CA ASN A 191 -2.40 3.87 0.92
C ASN A 191 -3.90 4.03 0.64
N SER A 192 -4.62 4.81 1.44
CA SER A 192 -5.88 5.45 1.06
C SER A 192 -5.63 6.79 0.36
N LEU A 193 -6.67 7.34 -0.25
CA LEU A 193 -6.66 8.66 -0.88
C LEU A 193 -6.95 9.72 0.21
N SER A 194 -8.01 10.51 0.05
CA SER A 194 -8.47 11.45 1.08
C SER A 194 -8.71 10.77 2.45
N HIS A 195 -8.32 11.43 3.55
CA HIS A 195 -8.28 10.79 4.87
C HIS A 195 -8.95 11.59 6.01
N ARG A 196 -9.87 12.53 5.74
CA ARG A 196 -10.83 12.95 6.79
C ARG A 196 -11.89 11.88 6.93
N HIS A 197 -12.25 11.61 8.18
CA HIS A 197 -13.12 10.50 8.56
C HIS A 197 -14.14 10.96 9.60
N PHE A 198 -15.18 10.16 9.79
CA PHE A 198 -16.13 10.35 10.89
C PHE A 198 -15.43 10.14 12.25
N THR A 199 -15.96 10.76 13.30
CA THR A 199 -15.41 10.63 14.67
C THR A 199 -16.15 9.58 15.52
N GLU A 200 -17.16 8.93 14.95
CA GLU A 200 -17.98 7.90 15.60
C GLU A 200 -18.19 6.74 14.61
N GLU A 201 -18.24 5.51 15.12
CA GLU A 201 -18.54 4.28 14.37
C GLU A 201 -20.04 3.95 14.56
N PRO A 202 -20.77 3.58 13.49
CA PRO A 202 -22.15 3.12 13.65
C PRO A 202 -22.23 1.78 14.40
N ASP A 203 -23.38 1.48 14.98
CA ASP A 203 -23.68 0.18 15.58
C ASP A 203 -24.88 -0.47 14.85
N PRO A 204 -24.67 -1.51 14.03
CA PRO A 204 -23.39 -2.22 13.81
C PRO A 204 -22.41 -1.47 12.87
N PRO A 205 -21.09 -1.74 12.93
CA PRO A 205 -20.09 -1.11 12.08
C PRO A 205 -20.31 -1.33 10.58
N GLU A 206 -20.86 -2.48 10.19
CA GLU A 206 -21.20 -2.83 8.81
C GLU A 206 -22.51 -2.22 8.29
N ASP A 207 -23.17 -1.31 9.03
CA ASP A 207 -24.34 -0.58 8.51
C ASP A 207 -23.95 0.43 7.43
N MET A 208 -23.97 -0.05 6.18
CA MET A 208 -23.59 0.74 4.99
C MET A 208 -24.53 1.91 4.71
N SER A 209 -25.66 2.06 5.41
CA SER A 209 -26.50 3.26 5.29
C SER A 209 -25.85 4.52 5.89
N ASN A 210 -24.83 4.34 6.74
CA ASN A 210 -24.04 5.43 7.34
C ASN A 210 -22.71 5.67 6.61
N GLU A 211 -22.32 4.80 5.67
CA GLU A 211 -21.04 4.91 4.97
C GLU A 211 -21.15 5.82 3.75
N HIS A 212 -20.37 6.89 3.74
CA HIS A 212 -20.22 7.80 2.61
C HIS A 212 -18.96 8.64 2.77
N VAL A 213 -18.44 9.21 1.67
CA VAL A 213 -17.27 10.11 1.73
C VAL A 213 -17.55 11.28 2.67
N TYR A 214 -16.58 11.59 3.54
CA TYR A 214 -16.75 12.53 4.65
C TYR A 214 -17.16 13.95 4.21
N ASN A 215 -16.63 14.43 3.09
CA ASN A 215 -17.11 15.67 2.47
C ASN A 215 -16.87 15.70 0.96
N HIS A 216 -17.60 16.57 0.27
CA HIS A 216 -17.56 16.67 -1.19
C HIS A 216 -16.19 17.11 -1.74
N ASN A 217 -15.46 18.00 -1.04
CA ASN A 217 -14.16 18.49 -1.50
C ASN A 217 -13.13 17.36 -1.62
N GLN A 218 -13.09 16.47 -0.64
CA GLN A 218 -12.21 15.28 -0.68
C GLN A 218 -12.57 14.34 -1.83
N TYR A 219 -13.86 14.08 -2.04
CA TYR A 219 -14.31 13.27 -3.17
C TYR A 219 -13.84 13.86 -4.51
N LEU A 220 -13.92 15.19 -4.68
CA LEU A 220 -13.46 15.85 -5.91
C LEU A 220 -11.95 15.67 -6.12
N TRP A 221 -11.16 15.80 -5.05
CA TRP A 221 -9.72 15.52 -5.10
C TRP A 221 -9.42 14.05 -5.46
N ASP A 222 -10.13 13.11 -4.83
CA ASP A 222 -9.99 11.68 -5.14
C ASP A 222 -10.30 11.40 -6.62
N MET A 223 -11.40 11.94 -7.14
CA MET A 223 -11.78 11.75 -8.55
C MET A 223 -10.77 12.38 -9.51
N HIS A 224 -10.22 13.53 -9.16
CA HIS A 224 -9.20 14.22 -9.93
C HIS A 224 -7.92 13.38 -10.04
N VAL A 225 -7.37 12.90 -8.92
CA VAL A 225 -6.16 12.07 -8.96
C VAL A 225 -6.41 10.74 -9.67
N LEU A 226 -7.58 10.11 -9.49
CA LEU A 226 -7.94 8.90 -10.23
C LEU A 226 -8.08 9.14 -11.73
N GLN A 227 -8.52 10.33 -12.15
CA GLN A 227 -8.55 10.71 -13.56
C GLN A 227 -7.12 10.79 -14.13
N LEU A 228 -6.18 11.42 -13.42
CA LEU A 228 -4.77 11.45 -13.83
C LEU A 228 -4.18 10.04 -13.97
N MET A 229 -4.50 9.14 -13.05
CA MET A 229 -4.08 7.73 -13.11
C MET A 229 -4.64 7.02 -14.34
N ARG A 230 -5.94 7.18 -14.64
CA ARG A 230 -6.59 6.61 -15.84
C ARG A 230 -6.04 7.17 -17.15
N GLU A 231 -5.56 8.41 -17.14
CA GLU A 231 -5.00 9.07 -18.32
C GLU A 231 -3.49 8.83 -18.48
N GLY A 232 -2.84 8.10 -17.56
CA GLY A 232 -1.39 7.86 -17.59
C GLY A 232 -0.57 9.13 -17.27
N LYS A 233 -1.16 10.13 -16.62
CA LYS A 233 -0.52 11.42 -16.31
C LYS A 233 0.20 11.38 -14.96
N THR A 234 1.09 10.41 -14.78
CA THR A 234 1.74 10.17 -13.48
C THR A 234 2.73 11.26 -13.07
N ARG A 235 3.34 11.99 -14.01
CA ARG A 235 4.14 13.18 -13.67
C ARG A 235 3.28 14.27 -13.04
N GLN A 236 2.16 14.61 -13.69
CA GLN A 236 1.21 15.59 -13.17
C GLN A 236 0.65 15.15 -11.81
N LEU A 237 0.36 13.85 -11.62
CA LEU A 237 -0.07 13.31 -10.33
C LEU A 237 0.93 13.61 -9.21
N ILE A 238 2.24 13.46 -9.45
CA ILE A 238 3.27 13.77 -8.46
C ILE A 238 3.45 15.29 -8.30
N ASP A 239 3.41 16.06 -9.39
CA ASP A 239 3.51 17.52 -9.34
C ASP A 239 2.38 18.15 -8.49
N GLU A 240 1.19 17.54 -8.48
CA GLU A 240 0.02 17.99 -7.72
C GLU A 240 -0.12 17.28 -6.35
N MET A 241 0.82 16.40 -5.99
CA MET A 241 0.78 15.63 -4.74
C MET A 241 0.76 16.53 -3.48
N PRO A 242 1.54 17.62 -3.40
CA PRO A 242 1.51 18.51 -2.22
C PRO A 242 0.11 19.12 -1.99
N ASP A 243 -0.54 19.58 -3.05
CA ASP A 243 -1.89 20.16 -2.99
C ASP A 243 -2.94 19.12 -2.60
N PHE A 244 -2.82 17.90 -3.15
CA PHE A 244 -3.70 16.79 -2.80
C PHE A 244 -3.56 16.41 -1.30
N ILE A 245 -2.32 16.31 -0.82
CA ILE A 245 -2.02 16.06 0.60
C ILE A 245 -2.68 17.11 1.49
N GLU A 246 -2.47 18.40 1.19
CA GLU A 246 -2.96 19.48 2.03
C GLU A 246 -4.50 19.58 2.01
N HIS A 247 -5.10 19.56 0.82
CA HIS A 247 -6.52 19.85 0.67
C HIS A 247 -7.44 18.65 0.96
N ALA A 248 -6.94 17.43 0.78
CA ALA A 248 -7.70 16.21 1.07
C ALA A 248 -7.28 15.52 2.37
N ILE A 249 -6.29 16.06 3.09
CA ILE A 249 -5.64 15.38 4.23
C ILE A 249 -5.28 13.95 3.79
N SER A 250 -4.64 13.82 2.64
CA SER A 250 -4.44 12.52 1.99
C SER A 250 -3.41 11.67 2.73
N GLU A 251 -3.62 10.36 2.80
CA GLU A 251 -2.61 9.41 3.32
C GLU A 251 -1.39 9.28 2.44
N CYS A 252 -1.44 9.84 1.23
CA CYS A 252 -0.27 9.93 0.35
C CYS A 252 0.91 10.65 1.03
N ASN A 253 0.67 11.41 2.10
CA ASN A 253 1.72 12.01 2.93
C ASN A 253 2.58 11.01 3.72
N ASP A 254 2.22 9.74 3.78
CA ASP A 254 3.08 8.68 4.31
C ASP A 254 3.97 8.05 3.19
N GLY A 255 3.80 8.44 1.92
CA GLY A 255 4.78 8.25 0.84
C GLY A 255 4.61 7.04 -0.08
N SER A 256 3.68 6.13 0.22
CA SER A 256 3.50 4.87 -0.53
C SER A 256 3.23 5.08 -2.02
N LEU A 257 2.35 6.02 -2.40
CA LEU A 257 2.02 6.26 -3.80
C LEU A 257 3.22 6.87 -4.55
N THR A 258 3.92 7.84 -3.97
CA THR A 258 5.12 8.43 -4.59
C THR A 258 6.23 7.38 -4.77
N TRP A 259 6.45 6.51 -3.78
CA TRP A 259 7.37 5.38 -3.91
C TRP A 259 7.02 4.46 -5.09
N LEU A 260 5.74 4.10 -5.22
CA LEU A 260 5.27 3.22 -6.28
C LEU A 260 5.48 3.85 -7.67
N ILE A 261 5.08 5.12 -7.85
CA ILE A 261 5.25 5.82 -9.12
C ILE A 261 6.74 5.97 -9.48
N GLY A 262 7.60 6.23 -8.50
CA GLY A 262 9.06 6.24 -8.68
C GLY A 262 9.61 4.89 -9.11
N ALA A 263 9.14 3.78 -8.50
CA ALA A 263 9.57 2.43 -8.86
C ALA A 263 9.12 2.02 -10.27
N LEU A 264 7.92 2.45 -10.68
CA LEU A 264 7.38 2.24 -12.02
C LEU A 264 8.02 3.16 -13.08
N ASP A 265 8.85 4.13 -12.67
CA ASP A 265 9.50 5.13 -13.53
C ASP A 265 8.49 6.00 -14.29
N PHE A 266 7.54 6.60 -13.56
CA PHE A 266 6.53 7.52 -14.09
C PHE A 266 5.80 6.98 -15.33
N PRO A 267 5.03 5.89 -15.18
CA PRO A 267 4.40 5.24 -16.32
C PRO A 267 3.45 6.21 -17.02
N THR A 268 3.56 6.27 -18.36
CA THR A 268 2.74 7.14 -19.21
C THR A 268 1.51 6.45 -19.79
N TRP A 269 1.31 5.19 -19.43
CA TRP A 269 0.14 4.40 -19.82
C TRP A 269 -0.95 4.42 -18.73
N PRO A 270 -2.22 4.25 -19.12
CA PRO A 270 -3.35 4.20 -18.19
C PRO A 270 -3.22 3.17 -17.07
N ALA A 271 -3.65 3.55 -15.86
CA ALA A 271 -3.94 2.62 -14.78
C ALA A 271 -5.38 2.08 -14.89
N THR A 272 -5.60 0.85 -14.42
CA THR A 272 -6.94 0.28 -14.24
C THR A 272 -7.43 0.58 -12.83
N VAL A 273 -8.53 1.32 -12.70
CA VAL A 273 -9.20 1.52 -11.41
C VAL A 273 -10.21 0.40 -11.21
N HIS A 274 -9.90 -0.55 -10.34
CA HIS A 274 -10.76 -1.70 -10.05
C HIS A 274 -11.96 -1.30 -9.20
N ALA A 275 -11.80 -0.40 -8.24
CA ALA A 275 -12.90 0.19 -7.47
C ALA A 275 -12.50 1.52 -6.82
N TYR A 276 -13.51 2.30 -6.45
CA TYR A 276 -13.42 3.41 -5.51
C TYR A 276 -14.59 3.32 -4.54
N GLY A 277 -14.37 3.63 -3.27
CA GLY A 277 -15.42 3.65 -2.26
C GLY A 277 -14.91 4.30 -0.97
N SER A 278 -15.82 4.53 -0.03
CA SER A 278 -15.46 5.06 1.28
C SER A 278 -15.41 3.98 2.35
N VAL A 279 -14.54 4.20 3.34
CA VAL A 279 -14.52 3.49 4.62
C VAL A 279 -14.36 4.56 5.69
N ILE A 280 -15.26 4.62 6.67
CA ILE A 280 -15.32 5.65 7.72
C ILE A 280 -15.27 7.09 7.16
N GLY A 281 -15.68 7.28 5.92
CA GLY A 281 -15.59 8.55 5.19
C GLY A 281 -14.28 8.87 4.49
N THR A 282 -13.23 8.05 4.65
CA THR A 282 -11.98 8.14 3.87
C THR A 282 -12.17 7.62 2.46
N GLY A 283 -11.50 8.22 1.47
CA GLY A 283 -11.52 7.76 0.08
C GLY A 283 -10.54 6.61 -0.13
N ASN A 284 -11.01 5.49 -0.68
CA ASN A 284 -10.19 4.30 -0.93
C ASN A 284 -10.33 3.88 -2.40
N ALA A 285 -9.21 3.58 -3.07
CA ALA A 285 -9.21 3.11 -4.44
C ALA A 285 -8.26 1.94 -4.63
N ILE A 286 -8.73 0.91 -5.35
CA ILE A 286 -7.89 -0.19 -5.80
C ILE A 286 -7.48 0.10 -7.23
N VAL A 287 -6.20 0.37 -7.46
CA VAL A 287 -5.68 0.81 -8.77
C VAL A 287 -4.49 -0.05 -9.17
N GLU A 288 -4.45 -0.49 -10.43
CA GLU A 288 -3.41 -1.36 -10.97
C GLU A 288 -2.73 -0.71 -12.18
N TRP A 289 -1.40 -0.58 -12.12
CA TRP A 289 -0.54 -0.31 -13.27
C TRP A 289 0.12 -1.61 -13.71
N ARG A 290 -0.23 -2.07 -14.92
CA ARG A 290 0.45 -3.17 -15.60
C ARG A 290 1.40 -2.59 -16.64
N PRO A 291 2.70 -2.91 -16.60
CA PRO A 291 3.59 -2.59 -17.71
C PRO A 291 3.02 -3.17 -19.02
N PRO A 292 3.07 -2.42 -20.14
CA PRO A 292 2.69 -2.95 -21.43
C PRO A 292 3.52 -4.19 -21.73
N GLN A 293 2.89 -5.25 -22.25
CA GLN A 293 3.67 -6.36 -22.79
C GLN A 293 4.50 -5.82 -23.97
N GLU A 294 5.80 -6.12 -23.99
CA GLU A 294 6.65 -5.82 -25.15
C GLU A 294 6.00 -6.49 -26.38
N ALA A 295 5.73 -5.68 -27.41
CA ALA A 295 5.11 -6.11 -28.67
C ALA A 295 6.10 -6.87 -29.56
#